data_AF-A0AAE0NU94-F1
#
_entry.id   AF-A0AAE0NU94-F1
#
_cell.length_a   1.000
_cell.length_b   1.000
_cell.length_c   1.000
_cell.angle_alpha   90.00
_cell.angle_beta   90.00
_cell.angle_gamma   90.00
#
_symmetry.space_group_name_H-M   'P 1'
#
loop_
_entity.id
_entity.type
_entity.pdbx_description
1 polymer ?
#
loop_
_entity_poly.entity_id
_entity_poly.type
_entity_poly.pdbx_seq_one_letter_code
_entity_poly.pdbx_strand_id
1 'polypeptide(L)'
;MDATPVDGYRLYWKDQEASSWFRDRQGRSPTGRSFYNGKLVTKLRKAAASQAHITLMEATVLEILRDAKSSHVTGVSCSMGNSPAEAFFAPLTILADGPKSNFRSQLTSRTPTSESRSWGLILTDAKLPVPRYTHAVLGHGPPILIYHIGIQETRILIDIPQKLYDEIGGSSAAVRAYLQERVTAVVPDCIRPQLLAAIRSNRRRSMSNTWMPATENTVPGIILLGDASNMRHPVAGGGMTVALKDVVLLSNMLDPARSKPWGYQGDCDEDARVPLEEKEIQRTAEHTRPATLLFVCP
;
A
#
# COMPACT_ATOMS: atom_id res chain seq x y z
N MET A 1 -1.36 -13.61 14.91
CA MET A 1 -1.45 -12.16 14.62
C MET A 1 -2.77 -11.78 15.21
N ASP A 2 -2.74 -10.84 16.14
CA ASP A 2 -3.96 -10.34 16.76
C ASP A 2 -4.63 -9.48 15.70
N ALA A 3 -5.59 -10.09 15.00
CA ALA A 3 -6.39 -9.47 13.97
C ALA A 3 -7.84 -9.57 14.43
N THR A 4 -8.49 -8.43 14.61
CA THR A 4 -9.86 -8.38 15.09
C THR A 4 -10.79 -8.62 13.91
N PRO A 5 -11.72 -9.59 13.99
CA PRO A 5 -12.73 -9.78 12.96
C PRO A 5 -13.66 -8.57 12.89
N VAL A 6 -14.02 -8.20 11.67
CA VAL A 6 -14.98 -7.12 11.39
C VAL A 6 -16.14 -7.68 10.60
N ASP A 7 -17.35 -7.55 11.12
CA ASP A 7 -18.56 -8.12 10.52
C ASP A 7 -19.31 -7.10 9.65
N GLY A 8 -19.04 -5.81 9.85
CA GLY A 8 -19.70 -4.74 9.12
C GLY A 8 -19.34 -3.33 9.57
N TYR A 9 -20.22 -2.39 9.22
CA TYR A 9 -20.14 -0.98 9.56
C TYR A 9 -21.33 -0.53 10.40
N ARG A 10 -21.06 0.21 11.48
CA ARG A 10 -22.04 1.04 12.19
C ARG A 10 -21.86 2.47 11.69
N LEU A 11 -22.91 3.04 11.10
CA LEU A 11 -22.90 4.38 10.54
C LEU A 11 -23.70 5.30 11.46
N TYR A 12 -23.12 6.44 11.80
CA TYR A 12 -23.80 7.58 12.43
C TYR A 12 -23.86 8.68 11.39
N TRP A 13 -25.06 9.06 10.98
CA TRP A 13 -25.29 10.17 10.06
C TRP A 13 -26.20 11.18 10.73
N LYS A 14 -25.62 12.28 11.18
CA LYS A 14 -26.31 13.24 12.04
C LYS A 14 -26.87 12.53 13.29
N ASP A 15 -28.18 12.66 13.55
CA ASP A 15 -28.90 12.01 14.65
C ASP A 15 -29.44 10.61 14.31
N GLN A 16 -29.07 10.06 13.15
CA GLN A 16 -29.53 8.76 12.66
C GLN A 16 -28.42 7.71 12.74
N GLU A 17 -28.80 6.47 13.02
CA GLU A 17 -27.87 5.35 13.08
C GLU A 17 -28.32 4.19 12.20
N ALA A 18 -27.38 3.59 11.50
CA ALA A 18 -27.63 2.43 10.65
C ALA A 18 -26.52 1.39 10.82
N SER A 19 -26.82 0.13 10.54
CA SER A 19 -25.81 -0.92 10.49
C SER A 19 -25.90 -1.68 9.18
N SER A 20 -24.74 -1.96 8.62
CA SER A 20 -24.59 -2.78 7.42
C SER A 20 -23.60 -3.88 7.73
N TRP A 21 -23.88 -5.09 7.29
CA TRP A 21 -22.99 -6.24 7.39
C TRP A 21 -22.51 -6.63 6.00
N PHE A 22 -21.36 -7.30 5.94
CA PHE A 22 -20.84 -7.75 4.66
C PHE A 22 -21.69 -8.92 4.11
N ARG A 23 -22.02 -8.84 2.82
CA ARG A 23 -22.66 -9.93 2.09
C ARG A 23 -22.04 -10.03 0.70
N ASP A 24 -21.68 -11.24 0.30
CA ASP A 24 -21.18 -11.49 -1.06
C ASP A 24 -22.31 -11.82 -2.04
N ARG A 25 -21.97 -11.97 -3.32
CA ARG A 25 -22.94 -12.27 -4.40
C ARG A 25 -23.65 -13.61 -4.22
N GLN A 26 -23.10 -14.53 -3.42
CA GLN A 26 -23.68 -15.83 -3.12
C GLN A 26 -24.50 -15.82 -1.82
N GLY A 27 -24.69 -14.66 -1.20
CA GLY A 27 -25.45 -14.51 0.04
C GLY A 27 -24.68 -14.90 1.31
N ARG A 28 -23.39 -15.25 1.20
CA ARG A 28 -22.54 -15.56 2.36
C ARG A 28 -22.17 -14.28 3.09
N SER A 29 -21.85 -14.41 4.38
CA SER A 29 -21.44 -13.31 5.25
C SER A 29 -19.92 -13.35 5.49
N PRO A 30 -19.10 -12.84 4.56
CA PRO A 30 -17.67 -12.74 4.79
C PRO A 30 -17.38 -11.74 5.92
N THR A 31 -16.15 -11.76 6.44
CA THR A 31 -15.71 -10.83 7.49
C THR A 31 -14.42 -10.15 7.07
N GLY A 32 -14.27 -8.87 7.42
CA GLY A 32 -13.03 -8.13 7.33
C GLY A 32 -12.09 -8.45 8.49
N ARG A 33 -10.89 -7.89 8.44
CA ARG A 33 -9.88 -7.98 9.51
C ARG A 33 -9.25 -6.62 9.73
N SER A 34 -9.18 -6.22 11.00
CA SER A 34 -8.45 -5.04 11.43
C SER A 34 -7.25 -5.44 12.27
N PHE A 35 -6.13 -4.75 12.12
CA PHE A 35 -4.86 -5.14 12.73
C PHE A 35 -3.85 -4.00 12.69
N TYR A 36 -2.76 -4.18 13.44
CA TYR A 36 -1.56 -3.36 13.30
C TYR A 36 -0.84 -3.65 11.99
N ASN A 37 -0.73 -2.64 11.12
CA ASN A 37 -0.08 -2.77 9.81
C ASN A 37 1.32 -3.38 9.89
N GLY A 38 2.15 -2.94 10.85
CA GLY A 38 3.50 -3.47 11.03
C GLY A 38 3.53 -4.99 11.29
N LYS A 39 2.58 -5.52 12.06
CA LYS A 39 2.47 -6.98 12.32
C LYS A 39 2.15 -7.75 11.03
N LEU A 40 1.29 -7.20 10.17
CA LEU A 40 0.99 -7.82 8.86
C LEU A 40 2.23 -7.81 7.96
N VAL A 41 2.88 -6.66 7.79
CA VAL A 41 4.05 -6.50 6.92
C VAL A 41 5.18 -7.44 7.34
N THR A 42 5.49 -7.53 8.64
CA THR A 42 6.49 -8.48 9.15
C THR A 42 6.15 -9.93 8.80
N LYS A 43 4.88 -10.33 8.90
CA LYS A 43 4.44 -11.67 8.55
C LYS A 43 4.54 -11.95 7.06
N LEU A 44 4.14 -11.00 6.21
CA LEU A 44 4.28 -11.13 4.76
C LEU A 44 5.74 -11.26 4.34
N ARG A 45 6.63 -10.41 4.90
CA ARG A 45 8.08 -10.51 4.69
C ARG A 45 8.63 -11.86 5.12
N LYS A 46 8.22 -12.37 6.29
CA LYS A 46 8.61 -13.70 6.77
C LYS A 46 8.14 -14.83 5.84
N ALA A 47 6.91 -14.74 5.33
CA ALA A 47 6.37 -15.73 4.40
C ALA A 47 7.06 -15.69 3.02
N ALA A 48 7.47 -14.50 2.56
CA ALA A 48 8.30 -14.35 1.37
C ALA A 48 9.70 -14.94 1.59
N ALA A 49 10.34 -14.63 2.72
CA ALA A 49 11.66 -15.13 3.09
C ALA A 49 11.76 -16.67 3.17
N SER A 50 10.64 -17.36 3.41
CA SER A 50 10.61 -18.82 3.49
C SER A 50 10.51 -19.50 2.12
N GLN A 51 10.41 -18.76 1.02
CA GLN A 51 10.38 -19.32 -0.32
C GLN A 51 11.80 -19.46 -0.86
N ALA A 52 12.16 -20.62 -1.38
CA ALA A 52 13.51 -20.91 -1.89
C ALA A 52 13.93 -19.99 -3.06
N HIS A 53 12.97 -19.45 -3.80
CA HIS A 53 13.20 -18.60 -4.97
C HIS A 53 13.13 -17.09 -4.67
N ILE A 54 13.06 -16.69 -3.39
CA ILE A 54 13.02 -15.29 -2.99
C ILE A 54 14.26 -14.97 -2.17
N THR A 55 15.05 -14.00 -2.64
CA THR A 55 16.13 -13.39 -1.88
C THR A 55 15.67 -12.06 -1.33
N LEU A 56 15.68 -11.90 0.00
CA LEU A 56 15.42 -10.61 0.64
C LEU A 56 16.74 -9.88 0.89
N MET A 57 16.77 -8.61 0.54
CA MET A 57 17.92 -7.74 0.72
C MET A 57 17.47 -6.43 1.35
N GLU A 58 18.19 -6.00 2.38
CA GLU A 58 18.03 -4.67 2.96
C GLU A 58 18.91 -3.69 2.20
N ALA A 59 18.29 -2.91 1.31
CA ALA A 59 18.99 -1.95 0.47
C ALA A 59 18.07 -0.76 0.13
N THR A 60 18.68 0.37 -0.20
CA THR A 60 17.98 1.54 -0.76
C THR A 60 18.27 1.62 -2.25
N VAL A 61 17.23 1.57 -3.07
CA VAL A 61 17.37 1.80 -4.52
C VAL A 61 17.67 3.27 -4.77
N LEU A 62 18.67 3.54 -5.60
CA LEU A 62 19.14 4.88 -5.94
C LEU A 62 18.70 5.28 -7.34
N GLU A 63 18.87 4.39 -8.33
CA GLU A 63 18.58 4.70 -9.75
C GLU A 63 17.98 3.51 -10.49
N ILE A 64 17.16 3.80 -11.50
CA ILE A 64 16.68 2.82 -12.48
C ILE A 64 17.69 2.74 -13.62
N LEU A 65 18.21 1.54 -13.89
CA LEU A 65 19.17 1.30 -14.97
C LEU A 65 18.42 1.03 -16.28
N ARG A 66 18.85 1.69 -17.34
CA ARG A 66 18.23 1.62 -18.68
C ARG A 66 19.26 1.31 -19.75
N ASP A 67 18.85 0.55 -20.74
CA ASP A 67 19.61 0.44 -21.99
C ASP A 67 19.57 1.77 -22.74
N ALA A 68 20.75 2.26 -23.17
CA ALA A 68 20.90 3.58 -23.76
C ALA A 68 20.22 3.73 -25.13
N LYS A 69 19.99 2.63 -25.86
CA LYS A 69 19.41 2.65 -27.20
C LYS A 69 17.89 2.48 -27.18
N SER A 70 17.40 1.52 -26.40
CA SER A 70 15.99 1.12 -26.37
C SER A 70 15.19 1.77 -25.24
N SER A 71 15.85 2.45 -24.28
CA SER A 71 15.24 2.94 -23.03
C SER A 71 14.57 1.86 -22.16
N HIS A 72 14.78 0.58 -22.51
CA HIS A 72 14.31 -0.58 -21.76
C HIS A 72 14.96 -0.60 -20.37
N VAL A 73 14.18 -0.82 -19.31
CA VAL A 73 14.71 -0.94 -17.95
C VAL A 73 15.35 -2.31 -17.79
N THR A 74 16.63 -2.33 -17.43
CA THR A 74 17.43 -3.55 -17.30
C THR A 74 17.76 -3.91 -15.86
N GLY A 75 17.46 -3.03 -14.91
CA GLY A 75 17.77 -3.25 -13.50
C GLY A 75 17.70 -1.97 -12.67
N VAL A 76 18.34 -2.00 -11.50
CA VAL A 76 18.46 -0.84 -10.61
C VAL A 76 19.84 -0.80 -9.94
N SER A 77 20.27 0.38 -9.49
CA SER A 77 21.40 0.52 -8.56
C SER A 77 20.91 0.63 -7.12
N CYS A 78 21.57 -0.06 -6.20
CA CYS A 78 21.20 -0.13 -4.79
C CYS A 78 22.39 0.24 -3.89
N SER A 79 22.13 0.90 -2.78
CA SER A 79 23.07 1.04 -1.67
C SER A 79 22.69 0.14 -0.50
N MET A 80 23.67 -0.59 0.02
CA MET A 80 23.54 -1.46 1.20
C MET A 80 24.24 -0.80 2.40
N GLY A 81 23.67 0.30 2.90
CA GLY A 81 24.25 1.09 3.99
C GLY A 81 25.44 1.92 3.52
N ASN A 82 26.61 1.74 4.14
CA ASN A 82 27.82 2.52 3.82
C ASN A 82 28.65 1.92 2.67
N SER A 83 28.19 0.83 2.06
CA SER A 83 28.85 0.20 0.92
C SER A 83 28.65 1.01 -0.36
N PRO A 84 29.59 0.94 -1.32
CA PRO A 84 29.39 1.48 -2.67
C PRO A 84 28.08 0.96 -3.29
N ALA A 85 27.49 1.77 -4.17
CA ALA A 85 26.29 1.35 -4.90
C ALA A 85 26.62 0.17 -5.82
N GLU A 86 25.73 -0.83 -5.84
CA GLU A 86 25.85 -2.04 -6.66
C GLU A 86 24.66 -2.14 -7.62
N ALA A 87 24.92 -2.64 -8.83
CA ALA A 87 23.92 -2.80 -9.87
C ALA A 87 23.29 -4.21 -9.82
N PHE A 88 21.96 -4.26 -9.82
CA PHE A 88 21.18 -5.49 -9.88
C PHE A 88 20.38 -5.52 -11.18
N PHE A 89 20.64 -6.53 -12.01
CA PHE A 89 20.00 -6.68 -13.32
C PHE A 89 18.90 -7.72 -13.31
N ALA A 90 17.79 -7.41 -13.98
CA ALA A 90 16.63 -8.28 -14.10
C ALA A 90 15.87 -8.00 -15.39
N PRO A 91 15.30 -9.03 -16.06
CA PRO A 91 14.43 -8.83 -17.22
C PRO A 91 13.14 -8.08 -16.89
N LEU A 92 12.72 -8.08 -15.62
CA LEU A 92 11.57 -7.32 -15.15
C LEU A 92 11.81 -6.78 -13.73
N THR A 93 11.67 -5.47 -13.59
CA THR A 93 11.71 -4.77 -12.31
C THR A 93 10.29 -4.40 -11.86
N ILE A 94 9.93 -4.66 -10.61
CA ILE A 94 8.63 -4.30 -10.03
C ILE A 94 8.85 -3.24 -8.96
N LEU A 95 8.33 -2.04 -9.21
CA LEU A 95 8.43 -0.90 -8.31
C LEU A 95 7.16 -0.80 -7.45
N ALA A 96 7.32 -0.96 -6.14
CA ALA A 96 6.24 -0.97 -5.14
C ALA A 96 6.64 -0.17 -3.88
N ASP A 97 7.36 0.94 -4.05
CA ASP A 97 7.91 1.82 -3.00
C ASP A 97 6.86 2.73 -2.31
N GLY A 98 5.59 2.50 -2.59
CA GLY A 98 4.46 3.07 -1.84
C GLY A 98 4.13 4.53 -2.18
N PRO A 99 3.36 5.22 -1.31
CA PRO A 99 2.78 6.52 -1.67
C PRO A 99 3.83 7.63 -1.88
N LYS A 100 5.00 7.50 -1.25
CA LYS A 100 6.12 8.44 -1.37
C LYS A 100 7.18 7.99 -2.38
N SER A 101 6.76 7.25 -3.41
CA SER A 101 7.66 6.75 -4.44
C SER A 101 8.62 7.82 -4.97
N ASN A 102 9.92 7.49 -4.98
CA ASN A 102 10.99 8.37 -5.47
C ASN A 102 11.12 8.32 -6.99
N PHE A 103 10.65 7.23 -7.60
CA PHE A 103 10.85 6.93 -9.02
C PHE A 103 9.61 7.17 -9.87
N ARG A 104 8.45 7.38 -9.23
CA ARG A 104 7.15 7.55 -9.91
C ARG A 104 7.19 8.57 -11.06
N SER A 105 7.82 9.73 -10.87
CA SER A 105 7.87 10.78 -11.89
C SER A 105 8.62 10.38 -13.16
N GLN A 106 9.46 9.34 -13.10
CA GLN A 106 10.16 8.78 -14.26
C GLN A 106 9.27 7.84 -15.10
N LEU A 107 8.14 7.41 -14.55
CA LEU A 107 7.24 6.42 -15.16
C LEU A 107 5.84 6.98 -15.46
N THR A 108 5.44 8.05 -14.77
CA THR A 108 4.13 8.69 -14.98
C THR A 108 4.20 10.19 -14.73
N SER A 109 3.42 10.95 -15.51
CA SER A 109 3.23 12.38 -15.32
C SER A 109 2.17 12.71 -14.26
N ARG A 110 1.44 11.71 -13.75
CA ARG A 110 0.43 11.93 -12.70
C ARG A 110 1.11 12.22 -11.37
N THR A 111 0.65 13.29 -10.75
CA THR A 111 1.11 13.71 -9.43
C THR A 111 0.01 13.47 -8.39
N PRO A 112 0.34 12.95 -7.19
CA PRO A 112 -0.62 12.82 -6.11
C PRO A 112 -1.12 14.20 -5.66
N THR A 113 -2.42 14.34 -5.49
CA THR A 113 -3.04 15.52 -4.86
C THR A 113 -3.57 15.14 -3.48
N SER A 114 -3.69 16.11 -2.57
CA SER A 114 -4.21 15.90 -1.22
C SER A 114 -5.11 17.07 -0.84
N GLU A 115 -6.34 16.78 -0.42
CA GLU A 115 -7.32 17.78 0.00
C GLU A 115 -7.62 17.70 1.51
N SER A 116 -7.12 16.66 2.18
CA SER A 116 -7.38 16.44 3.60
C SER A 116 -6.27 15.64 4.28
N ARG A 117 -6.36 15.55 5.61
CA ARG A 117 -5.38 14.86 6.45
C ARG A 117 -6.07 14.06 7.54
N SER A 118 -5.75 12.78 7.61
CA SER A 118 -6.20 11.90 8.68
C SER A 118 -5.34 12.07 9.93
N TRP A 119 -5.98 12.34 11.06
CA TRP A 119 -5.36 12.39 12.38
C TRP A 119 -5.71 11.13 13.17
N GLY A 120 -4.69 10.30 13.43
CA GLY A 120 -4.86 9.02 14.11
C GLY A 120 -4.50 9.07 15.58
N LEU A 121 -5.39 8.54 16.42
CA LEU A 121 -5.15 8.28 17.84
C LEU A 121 -5.40 6.79 18.16
N ILE A 122 -4.90 6.33 19.30
CA ILE A 122 -5.21 5.01 19.85
C ILE A 122 -5.96 5.23 21.16
N LEU A 123 -7.13 4.61 21.27
CA LEU A 123 -7.93 4.56 22.47
C LEU A 123 -7.70 3.21 23.14
N THR A 124 -7.20 3.24 24.38
CA THR A 124 -6.98 2.04 25.18
C THR A 124 -8.25 1.66 25.94
N ASP A 125 -8.61 0.38 25.90
CA ASP A 125 -9.79 -0.20 26.57
C ASP A 125 -11.12 0.51 26.24
N ALA A 126 -11.24 1.02 25.00
CA ALA A 126 -12.46 1.62 24.51
C ALA A 126 -13.50 0.54 24.14
N LYS A 127 -14.70 0.66 24.70
CA LYS A 127 -15.83 -0.24 24.39
C LYS A 127 -16.69 0.39 23.32
N LEU A 128 -16.63 -0.15 22.11
CA LEU A 128 -17.45 0.34 21.00
C LEU A 128 -18.92 -0.06 21.19
N PRO A 129 -19.90 0.76 20.73
CA PRO A 129 -21.33 0.46 20.88
C PRO A 129 -21.77 -0.87 20.29
N VAL A 130 -21.13 -1.26 19.18
CA VAL A 130 -21.40 -2.53 18.49
C VAL A 130 -20.05 -3.22 18.29
N PRO A 131 -19.73 -4.26 19.07
CA PRO A 131 -18.48 -5.01 18.91
C PRO A 131 -18.33 -5.57 17.51
N ARG A 132 -17.10 -5.72 17.02
CA ARG A 132 -16.78 -6.28 15.68
C ARG A 132 -17.33 -5.47 14.50
N TYR A 133 -17.84 -4.26 14.70
CA TYR A 133 -18.20 -3.34 13.64
C TYR A 133 -17.19 -2.20 13.59
N THR A 134 -16.92 -1.68 12.39
CA THR A 134 -16.23 -0.40 12.22
C THR A 134 -17.26 0.72 12.31
N HIS A 135 -16.98 1.75 13.09
CA HIS A 135 -17.90 2.88 13.29
C HIS A 135 -17.46 4.03 12.40
N ALA A 136 -18.38 4.54 11.59
CA ALA A 136 -18.17 5.77 10.83
C ALA A 136 -19.11 6.85 11.36
N VAL A 137 -18.56 7.96 11.86
CA VAL A 137 -19.34 9.12 12.31
C VAL A 137 -19.25 10.21 11.26
N LEU A 138 -20.41 10.64 10.78
CA LEU A 138 -20.58 11.52 9.63
C LEU A 138 -21.68 12.57 9.91
N GLY A 139 -21.63 13.70 9.19
CA GLY A 139 -22.72 14.68 9.14
C GLY A 139 -22.61 15.88 10.09
N HIS A 140 -21.95 15.75 11.24
CA HIS A 140 -21.73 16.87 12.19
C HIS A 140 -20.30 17.43 12.18
N GLY A 141 -19.53 17.16 11.12
CA GLY A 141 -18.14 17.58 11.00
C GLY A 141 -17.34 16.72 10.02
N PRO A 142 -16.00 16.72 10.14
CA PRO A 142 -15.13 15.84 9.36
C PRO A 142 -15.50 14.36 9.56
N PRO A 143 -15.31 13.50 8.54
CA PRO A 143 -15.49 12.06 8.69
C PRO A 143 -14.58 11.48 9.78
N ILE A 144 -15.15 10.64 10.64
CA ILE A 144 -14.42 9.94 11.70
C ILE A 144 -14.60 8.43 11.52
N LEU A 145 -13.51 7.68 11.53
CA LEU A 145 -13.52 6.22 11.49
C LEU A 145 -12.96 5.64 12.79
N ILE A 146 -13.65 4.65 13.34
CA ILE A 146 -13.30 4.03 14.62
C ILE A 146 -13.36 2.51 14.46
N TYR A 147 -12.29 1.81 14.80
CA TYR A 147 -12.24 0.35 14.70
C TYR A 147 -11.19 -0.24 15.62
N HIS A 148 -11.44 -1.46 16.12
CA HIS A 148 -10.45 -2.20 16.90
C HIS A 148 -9.27 -2.65 16.03
N ILE A 149 -8.05 -2.49 16.52
CA ILE A 149 -6.81 -2.95 15.87
C ILE A 149 -6.05 -4.00 16.69
N GLY A 150 -6.47 -4.20 17.94
CA GLY A 150 -5.95 -5.19 18.88
C GLY A 150 -7.02 -5.60 19.88
N ILE A 151 -6.60 -6.26 20.96
CA ILE A 151 -7.50 -6.71 22.05
C ILE A 151 -7.98 -5.52 22.88
N GLN A 152 -7.07 -4.56 23.14
CA GLN A 152 -7.35 -3.39 23.98
C GLN A 152 -7.34 -2.09 23.17
N GLU A 153 -6.80 -2.12 21.96
CA GLU A 153 -6.51 -0.91 21.21
C GLU A 153 -7.53 -0.67 20.11
N THR A 154 -8.13 0.51 20.18
CA THR A 154 -9.07 1.02 19.18
C THR A 154 -8.44 2.19 18.45
N ARG A 155 -8.39 2.12 17.13
CA ARG A 155 -7.97 3.23 16.28
C ARG A 155 -9.15 4.17 16.10
N ILE A 156 -8.89 5.47 16.24
CA ILE A 156 -9.75 6.52 15.72
C ILE A 156 -8.97 7.34 14.70
N LEU A 157 -9.55 7.59 13.53
CA LEU A 157 -9.03 8.43 12.45
C LEU A 157 -10.02 9.57 12.22
N ILE A 158 -9.55 10.81 12.28
CA ILE A 158 -10.35 12.00 11.99
C ILE A 158 -9.80 12.64 10.71
N ASP A 159 -10.62 12.67 9.68
CA ASP A 159 -10.26 13.22 8.37
C ASP A 159 -10.55 14.73 8.31
N ILE A 160 -9.54 15.57 8.56
CA ILE A 160 -9.68 17.02 8.57
C ILE A 160 -9.37 17.58 7.17
N PRO A 161 -10.35 18.18 6.46
CA PRO A 161 -10.10 18.88 5.20
C PRO A 161 -9.12 20.04 5.37
N GLN A 162 -8.34 20.34 4.35
CA GLN A 162 -7.33 21.41 4.40
C GLN A 162 -7.97 22.77 4.76
N LYS A 163 -9.12 23.09 4.17
CA LYS A 163 -9.89 24.29 4.49
C LYS A 163 -10.22 24.39 5.99
N LEU A 164 -10.70 23.31 6.61
CA LEU A 164 -11.00 23.28 8.04
C LEU A 164 -9.72 23.38 8.88
N TYR A 165 -8.62 22.75 8.45
CA TYR A 165 -7.34 22.85 9.13
C TYR A 165 -6.83 24.29 9.18
N ASP A 166 -6.99 25.04 8.10
CA ASP A 166 -6.60 26.44 8.02
C ASP A 166 -7.53 27.33 8.86
N GLU A 167 -8.85 27.10 8.81
CA GLU A 167 -9.86 27.81 9.61
C GLU A 167 -9.63 27.70 11.13
N ILE A 168 -9.19 26.53 11.62
CA ILE A 168 -8.92 26.34 13.06
C ILE A 168 -7.55 26.90 13.48
N GLY A 169 -6.74 27.43 12.56
CA GLY A 169 -5.46 28.08 12.85
C GLY A 169 -4.21 27.27 12.47
N GLY A 170 -4.34 26.19 11.70
CA GLY A 170 -3.22 25.57 11.00
C GLY A 170 -2.12 24.97 11.86
N SER A 171 -2.39 24.64 13.13
CA SER A 171 -1.39 24.13 14.08
C SER A 171 -1.81 22.84 14.78
N SER A 172 -0.83 22.08 15.25
CA SER A 172 -1.07 20.87 16.06
C SER A 172 -1.81 21.17 17.37
N ALA A 173 -1.66 22.38 17.92
CA ALA A 173 -2.37 22.81 19.12
C ALA A 173 -3.84 23.14 18.82
N ALA A 174 -4.10 23.84 17.71
CA ALA A 174 -5.44 24.11 17.21
C ALA A 174 -6.22 22.81 16.93
N VAL A 175 -5.60 21.84 16.24
CA VAL A 175 -6.21 20.54 16.01
C VAL A 175 -6.53 19.85 17.33
N ARG A 176 -5.64 19.90 18.33
CA ARG A 176 -5.92 19.32 19.65
C ARG A 176 -7.15 19.93 20.30
N ALA A 177 -7.28 21.26 20.28
CA ALA A 177 -8.45 21.96 20.81
C ALA A 177 -9.72 21.56 20.04
N TYR A 178 -9.66 21.53 18.71
CA TYR A 178 -10.77 21.08 17.86
C TYR A 178 -11.22 19.65 18.18
N LEU A 179 -10.26 18.71 18.36
CA LEU A 179 -10.59 17.34 18.75
C LEU A 179 -11.27 17.28 20.12
N GLN A 180 -10.78 18.07 21.08
CA GLN A 180 -11.32 18.10 22.43
C GLN A 180 -12.75 18.65 22.47
N GLU A 181 -13.01 19.74 21.76
CA GLU A 181 -14.30 20.46 21.80
C GLU A 181 -15.33 19.90 20.82
N ARG A 182 -14.93 19.65 19.57
CA ARG A 182 -15.85 19.34 18.47
C ARG A 182 -15.97 17.85 18.22
N VAL A 183 -14.85 17.11 18.21
CA VAL A 183 -14.88 15.66 17.95
C VAL A 183 -15.43 14.89 19.14
N THR A 184 -15.05 15.24 20.38
CA THR A 184 -15.59 14.58 21.58
C THR A 184 -17.12 14.71 21.67
N ALA A 185 -17.70 15.79 21.14
CA ALA A 185 -19.15 16.02 21.19
C ALA A 185 -19.95 15.12 20.22
N VAL A 186 -19.34 14.63 19.14
CA VAL A 186 -20.05 13.87 18.08
C VAL A 186 -19.77 12.37 18.10
N VAL A 187 -18.74 11.92 18.84
CA VAL A 187 -18.46 10.49 19.00
C VAL A 187 -19.39 9.83 20.04
N PRO A 188 -19.61 8.51 19.96
CA PRO A 188 -20.40 7.80 20.95
C PRO A 188 -19.94 8.04 22.39
N ASP A 189 -20.89 8.25 23.29
CA ASP A 189 -20.64 8.64 24.69
C ASP A 189 -19.70 7.67 25.42
N CYS A 190 -19.88 6.38 25.15
CA CYS A 190 -19.10 5.28 25.72
C CYS A 190 -17.58 5.35 25.44
N ILE A 191 -17.12 6.10 24.44
CA ILE A 191 -15.69 6.23 24.11
C ILE A 191 -15.12 7.62 24.41
N ARG A 192 -15.94 8.59 24.84
CA ARG A 192 -15.49 9.96 25.15
C ARG A 192 -14.36 10.01 26.19
N PRO A 193 -14.40 9.26 27.31
CA PRO A 193 -13.33 9.30 28.30
C PRO A 193 -11.97 8.87 27.73
N GLN A 194 -11.95 7.79 26.94
CA GLN A 194 -10.76 7.26 26.31
C GLN A 194 -10.24 8.20 25.22
N LEU A 195 -11.13 8.84 24.46
CA LEU A 195 -10.74 9.88 23.49
C LEU A 195 -10.06 11.06 24.18
N LEU A 196 -10.65 11.60 25.25
CA LEU A 196 -10.04 12.70 26.02
C LEU A 196 -8.70 12.31 26.64
N ALA A 197 -8.53 11.07 27.10
CA ALA A 197 -7.25 10.56 27.58
C ALA A 197 -6.21 10.49 26.43
N ALA A 198 -6.61 9.96 25.27
CA ALA A 198 -5.74 9.86 24.11
C ALA A 198 -5.29 11.23 23.58
N ILE A 199 -6.19 12.22 23.55
CA ILE A 199 -5.88 13.60 23.16
C ILE A 199 -4.83 14.21 24.10
N ARG A 200 -4.97 14.02 25.41
CA ARG A 200 -4.03 14.50 26.44
C ARG A 200 -2.63 13.89 26.32
N SER A 201 -2.53 12.62 25.95
CA SER A 201 -1.25 11.89 25.83
C SER A 201 -0.31 12.39 24.72
N ASN A 202 -0.77 13.29 23.84
CA ASN A 202 -0.02 13.91 22.74
C ASN A 202 0.59 12.96 21.68
N ARG A 203 0.23 11.66 21.66
CA ARG A 203 0.71 10.68 20.67
C ARG A 203 -0.09 10.67 19.37
N ARG A 204 -0.35 11.85 18.79
CA ARG A 204 -1.11 11.98 17.53
C ARG A 204 -0.17 11.79 16.34
N ARG A 205 -0.59 10.98 15.37
CA ARG A 205 0.08 10.89 14.07
C ARG A 205 -0.86 11.42 13.00
N SER A 206 -0.33 12.18 12.06
CA SER A 206 -1.09 12.66 10.91
C SER A 206 -0.53 12.04 9.62
N MET A 207 -1.43 11.83 8.66
CA MET A 207 -1.11 11.35 7.32
C MET A 207 -1.97 12.10 6.31
N SER A 208 -1.36 12.59 5.23
CA SER A 208 -2.08 13.22 4.12
C SER A 208 -2.91 12.17 3.38
N ASN A 209 -4.15 12.53 3.03
CA ASN A 209 -5.05 11.67 2.27
C ASN A 209 -4.88 11.97 0.78
N THR A 210 -4.09 11.16 0.11
CA THR A 210 -3.73 11.39 -1.29
C THR A 210 -4.68 10.70 -2.26
N TRP A 211 -4.84 11.33 -3.42
CA TRP A 211 -5.53 10.78 -4.57
C TRP A 211 -4.61 10.82 -5.79
N MET A 212 -4.60 9.73 -6.54
CA MET A 212 -3.86 9.64 -7.79
C MET A 212 -4.45 8.53 -8.67
N PRO A 213 -4.99 8.84 -9.85
CA PRO A 213 -5.55 7.83 -10.74
C PRO A 213 -4.43 6.94 -11.30
N ALA A 214 -4.78 5.69 -11.60
CA ALA A 214 -3.85 4.76 -12.24
C ALA A 214 -3.47 5.26 -13.63
N THR A 215 -2.24 4.94 -14.05
CA THR A 215 -1.78 5.14 -15.43
C THR A 215 -1.33 3.82 -16.02
N GLU A 216 -1.40 3.75 -17.34
CA GLU A 216 -0.85 2.63 -18.09
C GLU A 216 0.67 2.55 -17.91
N ASN A 217 1.19 1.32 -17.79
CA ASN A 217 2.63 1.08 -17.74
C ASN A 217 3.15 1.03 -19.18
N THR A 218 3.79 2.09 -19.64
CA THR A 218 4.29 2.21 -21.02
C THR A 218 5.80 1.97 -21.15
N VAL A 219 6.52 1.86 -20.03
CA VAL A 219 7.98 1.72 -20.00
C VAL A 219 8.36 0.24 -19.99
N PRO A 220 9.05 -0.28 -21.01
CA PRO A 220 9.47 -1.68 -21.05
C PRO A 220 10.45 -2.05 -19.92
N GLY A 221 10.33 -3.28 -19.41
CA GLY A 221 11.23 -3.82 -18.37
C GLY A 221 10.88 -3.42 -16.93
N ILE A 222 9.84 -2.60 -16.73
CA ILE A 222 9.41 -2.16 -15.39
C ILE A 222 7.89 -2.10 -15.23
N ILE A 223 7.40 -2.41 -14.03
CA ILE A 223 5.98 -2.25 -13.66
C ILE A 223 5.89 -1.45 -12.36
N LEU A 224 5.04 -0.42 -12.35
CA LEU A 224 4.69 0.37 -11.17
C LEU A 224 3.40 -0.17 -10.53
N LEU A 225 3.45 -0.53 -9.23
CA LEU A 225 2.32 -1.14 -8.50
C LEU A 225 2.01 -0.47 -7.17
N GLY A 226 0.83 -0.79 -6.63
CA GLY A 226 0.37 -0.34 -5.32
C GLY A 226 0.14 1.17 -5.26
N ASP A 227 0.32 1.76 -4.09
CA ASP A 227 0.15 3.21 -3.90
C ASP A 227 1.14 4.03 -4.72
N ALA A 228 2.25 3.44 -5.20
CA ALA A 228 3.16 4.11 -6.13
C ALA A 228 2.50 4.36 -7.50
N SER A 229 1.55 3.52 -7.91
CA SER A 229 0.83 3.58 -9.19
C SER A 229 -0.58 4.17 -9.08
N ASN A 230 -1.28 3.90 -7.97
CA ASN A 230 -2.68 4.30 -7.82
C ASN A 230 -3.04 4.54 -6.34
N MET A 231 -3.45 5.78 -6.04
CA MET A 231 -3.88 6.18 -4.69
C MET A 231 -5.34 6.58 -4.67
N ARG A 232 -6.00 6.31 -3.54
CA ARG A 232 -7.38 6.75 -3.27
C ARG A 232 -7.49 7.23 -1.84
N HIS A 233 -8.52 8.02 -1.58
CA HIS A 233 -8.85 8.44 -0.23
C HIS A 233 -9.03 7.23 0.71
N PRO A 234 -8.39 7.19 1.89
CA PRO A 234 -8.34 6.00 2.74
C PRO A 234 -9.65 5.72 3.50
N VAL A 235 -10.69 6.55 3.34
CA VAL A 235 -11.97 6.43 4.07
C VAL A 235 -12.61 5.05 3.94
N ALA A 236 -12.49 4.41 2.77
CA ALA A 236 -13.03 3.08 2.52
C ALA A 236 -12.07 1.94 2.91
N GLY A 237 -10.83 2.24 3.32
CA GLY A 237 -9.82 1.21 3.65
C GLY A 237 -9.42 0.30 2.49
N GLY A 238 -9.61 0.74 1.24
CA GLY A 238 -9.49 -0.12 0.05
C GLY A 238 -8.08 -0.35 -0.49
N GLY A 239 -7.08 0.43 -0.07
CA GLY A 239 -5.73 0.43 -0.67
C GLY A 239 -5.06 -0.95 -0.72
N MET A 240 -4.96 -1.63 0.44
CA MET A 240 -4.38 -2.98 0.52
C MET A 240 -5.15 -4.01 -0.32
N THR A 241 -6.48 -3.88 -0.39
CA THR A 241 -7.31 -4.81 -1.19
C THR A 241 -6.98 -4.67 -2.68
N VAL A 242 -6.79 -3.44 -3.15
CA VAL A 242 -6.42 -3.20 -4.55
C VAL A 242 -5.01 -3.67 -4.83
N ALA A 243 -4.05 -3.36 -3.96
CA ALA A 243 -2.68 -3.86 -4.09
C ALA A 243 -2.62 -5.40 -4.17
N LEU A 244 -3.37 -6.11 -3.33
CA LEU A 244 -3.44 -7.57 -3.37
C LEU A 244 -4.14 -8.11 -4.63
N LYS A 245 -5.17 -7.41 -5.12
CA LYS A 245 -5.81 -7.77 -6.40
C LYS A 245 -4.85 -7.58 -7.57
N ASP A 246 -4.08 -6.50 -7.59
CA ASP A 246 -3.08 -6.24 -8.62
C ASP A 246 -2.00 -7.31 -8.62
N VAL A 247 -1.57 -7.77 -7.43
CA VAL A 247 -0.64 -8.91 -7.31
C VAL A 247 -1.22 -10.19 -7.91
N VAL A 248 -2.50 -10.51 -7.66
CA VAL A 248 -3.15 -11.70 -8.24
C VAL A 248 -3.23 -11.57 -9.77
N LEU A 249 -3.60 -10.40 -10.28
CA LEU A 249 -3.67 -10.15 -11.73
C LEU A 249 -2.29 -10.29 -12.37
N LEU A 250 -1.28 -9.63 -11.80
CA LEU A 250 0.09 -9.70 -12.32
C LEU A 250 0.65 -11.12 -12.25
N SER A 251 0.41 -11.84 -11.15
CA SER A 251 0.82 -13.24 -11.04
C SER A 251 0.20 -14.11 -12.14
N ASN A 252 -1.07 -13.88 -12.49
CA ASN A 252 -1.71 -14.60 -13.60
C ASN A 252 -1.16 -14.20 -14.97
N MET A 253 -0.74 -12.94 -15.14
CA MET A 253 -0.14 -12.45 -16.39
C MET A 253 1.30 -12.95 -16.59
N LEU A 254 2.04 -13.17 -15.49
CA LEU A 254 3.41 -13.68 -15.51
C LEU A 254 3.50 -15.21 -15.50
N ASP A 255 2.39 -15.91 -15.23
CA ASP A 255 2.33 -17.37 -15.23
C ASP A 255 2.70 -17.92 -16.63
N PRO A 256 3.79 -18.68 -16.79
CA PRO A 256 4.19 -19.25 -18.08
C PRO A 256 3.14 -20.16 -18.71
N ALA A 257 2.25 -20.76 -17.91
CA ALA A 257 1.15 -21.59 -18.41
C ALA A 257 -0.01 -20.76 -18.99
N ARG A 258 -0.06 -19.45 -18.71
CA ARG A 258 -1.12 -18.53 -19.13
C ARG A 258 -0.62 -17.41 -20.03
N SER A 259 0.68 -17.12 -19.98
CA SER A 259 1.33 -16.10 -20.80
C SER A 259 1.81 -16.69 -22.12
N LYS A 260 1.65 -15.93 -23.20
CA LYS A 260 2.48 -16.16 -24.39
C LYS A 260 3.94 -15.85 -23.99
N PRO A 261 4.94 -16.57 -24.51
CA PRO A 261 6.33 -16.36 -24.12
C PRO A 261 6.72 -14.88 -24.26
N TRP A 262 7.09 -14.28 -23.14
CA TRP A 262 7.64 -12.93 -23.07
C TRP A 262 9.07 -12.97 -23.61
N GLY A 263 9.21 -12.76 -24.91
CA GLY A 263 10.50 -12.63 -25.60
C GLY A 263 10.48 -11.37 -26.45
N TYR A 264 11.46 -10.50 -26.23
CA TYR A 264 11.76 -9.36 -27.09
C TYR A 264 11.97 -9.86 -28.54
N GLN A 265 11.03 -9.58 -29.45
CA GLN A 265 11.17 -9.80 -30.89
C GLN A 265 11.81 -8.57 -31.55
N GLY A 266 12.97 -8.15 -31.03
CA GLY A 266 13.84 -7.25 -31.78
C GLY A 266 14.71 -8.11 -32.68
N ASP A 267 14.65 -7.88 -33.98
CA ASP A 267 15.51 -8.53 -34.97
C ASP A 267 16.96 -8.51 -34.50
N CYS A 268 17.46 -9.67 -34.10
CA CYS A 268 18.88 -9.94 -34.12
C CYS A 268 19.17 -10.31 -35.57
N ASP A 269 19.78 -9.39 -36.33
CA ASP A 269 20.40 -9.70 -37.60
C ASP A 269 21.20 -10.99 -37.46
N GLU A 270 20.75 -12.04 -38.14
CA GLU A 270 21.35 -13.38 -38.09
C GLU A 270 22.70 -13.46 -38.83
N ASP A 271 23.17 -12.36 -39.45
CA ASP A 271 24.33 -12.35 -40.35
C ASP A 271 25.68 -11.94 -39.72
N ALA A 272 25.78 -11.84 -38.39
CA ALA A 272 27.05 -11.57 -37.72
C ALA A 272 27.47 -12.70 -36.75
N ARG A 273 27.53 -13.94 -37.23
CA ARG A 273 28.18 -15.04 -36.50
C ARG A 273 29.51 -15.42 -37.16
N VAL A 274 30.60 -15.00 -36.54
CA VAL A 274 31.91 -15.64 -36.72
C VAL A 274 31.83 -17.02 -36.05
N PRO A 275 32.23 -18.14 -36.70
CA PRO A 275 32.01 -19.47 -36.14
C PRO A 275 33.01 -19.76 -35.01
N LEU A 276 32.50 -20.17 -33.85
CA LEU A 276 33.26 -20.94 -32.86
C LEU A 276 32.87 -22.42 -33.01
N GLU A 277 33.89 -23.28 -33.01
CA GLU A 277 33.85 -24.69 -33.39
C GLU A 277 32.85 -25.56 -32.59
N GLU A 278 32.28 -26.56 -33.27
CA GLU A 278 31.15 -27.44 -32.94
C GLU A 278 31.27 -28.36 -31.71
N LYS A 279 32.18 -28.13 -30.75
CA LYS A 279 32.36 -29.04 -29.61
C LYS A 279 31.56 -28.72 -28.34
N GLU A 280 30.83 -27.60 -28.27
CA GLU A 280 30.08 -27.23 -27.04
C GLU A 280 28.54 -27.34 -27.13
N ILE A 281 27.97 -27.73 -28.28
CA ILE A 281 26.52 -27.63 -28.52
C ILE A 281 25.69 -28.76 -27.86
N GLN A 282 26.31 -29.81 -27.30
CA GLN A 282 25.57 -30.88 -26.63
C GLN A 282 25.27 -30.65 -25.13
N ARG A 283 25.43 -29.42 -24.60
CA ARG A 283 25.23 -29.15 -23.15
C ARG A 283 24.22 -28.07 -22.75
N THR A 284 23.45 -27.48 -23.68
CA THR A 284 22.58 -26.33 -23.35
C THR A 284 21.12 -26.50 -23.78
N ALA A 285 20.60 -27.73 -23.77
CA ALA A 285 19.15 -28.01 -23.86
C ALA A 285 18.45 -28.14 -22.49
N GLU A 286 19.15 -27.82 -21.40
CA GLU A 286 18.58 -27.66 -20.06
C GLU A 286 18.84 -26.22 -19.62
N HIS A 287 17.91 -25.59 -18.89
CA HIS A 287 17.92 -24.21 -18.34
C HIS A 287 16.97 -23.21 -19.03
N THR A 288 15.66 -23.43 -18.92
CA THR A 288 14.76 -22.31 -18.58
C THR A 288 15.21 -21.75 -17.21
N ARG A 289 16.06 -20.72 -17.23
CA ARG A 289 16.43 -19.98 -16.02
C ARG A 289 15.17 -19.36 -15.40
N PRO A 290 14.99 -19.38 -14.07
CA PRO A 290 13.87 -18.68 -13.45
C PRO A 290 13.98 -17.19 -13.76
N ALA A 291 12.87 -16.57 -14.18
CA ALA A 291 12.82 -15.13 -14.39
C ALA A 291 13.15 -14.42 -13.06
N THR A 292 14.29 -13.74 -13.00
CA THR A 292 14.63 -12.89 -11.85
C THR A 292 13.71 -11.68 -11.85
N LEU A 293 12.87 -11.56 -10.83
CA LEU A 293 12.05 -10.38 -10.57
C LEU A 293 12.70 -9.58 -9.46
N LEU A 294 13.00 -8.31 -9.73
CA LEU A 294 13.49 -7.41 -8.69
C LEU A 294 12.33 -6.60 -8.12
N PHE A 295 11.97 -6.87 -6.86
CA PHE A 295 10.96 -6.10 -6.15
C PHE A 295 11.61 -4.99 -5.34
N VAL A 296 11.21 -3.76 -5.64
CA VAL A 296 11.62 -2.58 -4.88
C VAL A 296 10.47 -2.19 -3.96
N CYS A 297 10.63 -2.50 -2.68
CA CYS A 297 9.69 -2.16 -1.61
C CYS A 297 10.34 -1.17 -0.62
N PRO A 298 9.55 -0.38 0.12
CA PRO A 298 10.04 0.50 1.17
C PRO A 298 10.40 -0.26 2.45
#